data_AF-A0ABD2FWG8-F1
#
_entry.id   AF-A0ABD2FWG8-F1
#
_cell.length_a   1.000
_cell.length_b   1.000
_cell.length_c   1.000
_cell.angle_alpha   90.00
_cell.angle_beta   90.00
_cell.angle_gamma   90.00
#
_symmetry.space_group_name_H-M   'P 1'
#
loop_
_entity.id
_entity.type
_entity.pdbx_description
1 polymer ?
#
loop_
_entity_poly.entity_id
_entity_poly.type
_entity_poly.pdbx_seq_one_letter_code
_entity_poly.pdbx_strand_id
1 'polypeptide(L)'
;MSSLQERDLTLRGTRAASRLQAARDTEETAQGAEKPFQLVMDVSTGDPHRAGMKPVSFVRQVLAACVYPKLLDEKSLPLDARQRANTLLGICSGSNSMKLQPRRLHSQDRTIRC
;
A
#
# COMPACT_ATOMS: atom_id res chain seq x y z
N MET A 1 -8.15 -18.21 -16.76
CA MET A 1 -7.40 -17.60 -15.64
C MET A 1 -5.96 -18.10 -15.51
N SER A 2 -5.42 -18.79 -16.53
CA SER A 2 -4.11 -19.48 -16.50
C SER A 2 -2.92 -18.62 -16.94
N SER A 3 -3.13 -17.66 -17.84
CA SER A 3 -2.04 -16.90 -18.50
C SER A 3 -1.27 -15.95 -17.57
N LEU A 4 -1.88 -15.45 -16.50
CA LEU A 4 -1.18 -14.60 -15.52
C LEU A 4 -0.36 -15.42 -14.53
N GLN A 5 -0.88 -16.57 -14.08
CA GLN A 5 -0.20 -17.44 -13.13
C GLN A 5 1.03 -18.12 -13.74
N GLU A 6 0.95 -18.47 -15.02
CA GLU A 6 2.04 -19.09 -15.78
C GLU A 6 3.23 -18.13 -16.01
N ARG A 7 2.94 -16.84 -16.21
CA ARG A 7 3.95 -15.78 -16.31
C ARG A 7 4.61 -15.48 -14.96
N ASP A 8 3.85 -15.48 -13.86
CA ASP A 8 4.40 -15.29 -12.51
C ASP A 8 5.34 -16.44 -12.12
N LEU A 9 5.01 -17.69 -12.46
CA LEU A 9 5.88 -18.87 -12.29
C LEU A 9 7.20 -18.74 -13.07
N THR A 10 7.15 -18.27 -14.32
CA THR A 10 8.34 -18.12 -15.18
C THR A 10 9.29 -17.03 -14.67
N LEU A 11 8.74 -15.89 -14.23
CA LEU A 11 9.53 -14.82 -13.62
C LEU A 11 10.11 -15.22 -12.26
N ARG A 12 9.37 -16.01 -11.46
CA ARG A 12 9.89 -16.58 -10.22
C ARG A 12 11.02 -17.58 -10.47
N GLY A 13 10.90 -18.41 -11.50
CA GLY A 13 11.92 -19.40 -11.90
C GLY A 13 13.24 -18.74 -12.34
N THR A 14 13.16 -17.72 -13.21
CA THR A 14 14.36 -17.00 -13.70
C THR A 14 15.09 -16.23 -12.61
N ARG A 15 14.39 -15.73 -11.58
CA ARG A 15 14.98 -15.03 -10.43
C ARG A 15 15.44 -15.95 -9.29
N ALA A 16 15.29 -17.27 -9.43
CA ALA A 16 15.61 -18.20 -8.34
C ALA A 16 17.11 -18.18 -7.99
N ALA A 17 18.00 -18.17 -8.98
CA ALA A 17 19.44 -18.16 -8.76
C ALA A 17 19.92 -16.88 -8.03
N SER A 18 19.43 -15.71 -8.45
CA SER A 18 19.78 -14.44 -7.80
C SER A 18 19.23 -14.32 -6.39
N ARG A 19 18.06 -14.92 -6.10
CA ARG A 19 17.52 -15.01 -4.73
C ARG A 19 18.35 -15.90 -3.83
N LEU A 20 18.82 -17.04 -4.32
CA LEU A 20 19.69 -17.95 -3.55
C LEU A 20 21.02 -17.29 -3.22
N GLN A 21 21.61 -16.56 -4.19
CA GLN A 21 22.84 -15.81 -3.95
C GLN A 21 22.63 -14.68 -2.94
N ALA A 22 21.58 -13.88 -3.12
CA ALA A 22 21.24 -12.82 -2.18
C ALA A 22 20.97 -13.34 -0.75
N ALA A 23 20.38 -14.54 -0.62
CA ALA A 23 20.18 -15.18 0.69
C ALA A 23 21.51 -15.56 1.36
N ARG A 24 22.46 -16.13 0.60
CA ARG A 24 23.82 -16.36 1.11
C ARG A 24 24.49 -15.06 1.50
N ASP A 25 24.33 -14.02 0.68
CA ASP A 25 24.90 -12.72 0.98
C ASP A 25 24.31 -12.11 2.25
N THR A 26 23.00 -12.25 2.49
CA THR A 26 22.37 -11.81 3.75
C THR A 26 22.92 -12.55 4.98
N GLU A 27 23.15 -13.85 4.87
CA GLU A 27 23.67 -14.66 5.99
C GLU A 27 25.13 -14.30 6.30
N GLU A 28 25.97 -14.18 5.28
CA GLU A 28 27.38 -13.80 5.44
C GLU A 28 27.52 -12.39 6.01
N THR A 29 26.73 -11.42 5.53
CA THR A 29 26.71 -10.06 6.09
C THR A 29 26.18 -10.05 7.53
N ALA A 30 25.20 -10.89 7.87
CA ALA A 30 24.71 -11.02 9.25
C ALA A 30 25.74 -11.65 10.20
N GLN A 31 26.64 -12.49 9.68
CA GLN A 31 27.77 -13.07 10.42
C GLN A 31 28.99 -12.14 10.51
N GLY A 32 28.90 -10.92 9.96
CA GLY A 32 29.97 -9.92 10.02
C GLY A 32 31.06 -10.08 8.95
N ALA A 33 30.80 -10.81 7.87
CA ALA A 33 31.73 -10.85 6.74
C ALA A 33 31.89 -9.45 6.12
N GLU A 34 33.15 -9.04 5.89
CA GLU A 34 33.43 -7.78 5.18
C GLU A 34 33.01 -7.90 3.72
N LYS A 35 31.95 -7.18 3.35
CA LYS A 35 31.45 -7.04 1.98
C LYS A 35 31.44 -5.56 1.59
N PRO A 36 31.47 -5.23 0.29
CA PRO A 36 31.40 -3.83 -0.17
C PRO A 36 30.04 -3.15 0.11
N PHE A 37 29.13 -3.83 0.81
CA PHE A 37 27.81 -3.37 1.20
C PHE A 37 27.49 -3.82 2.63
N GLN A 38 26.67 -3.04 3.33
CA GLN A 38 26.29 -3.31 4.73
C GLN A 38 24.97 -4.07 4.85
N LEU A 39 24.13 -4.02 3.81
CA LEU A 39 22.80 -4.61 3.82
C LEU A 39 22.43 -5.09 2.42
N VAL A 40 21.82 -6.26 2.35
CA VAL A 40 21.19 -6.81 1.14
C VAL A 40 19.69 -6.63 1.26
N MET A 41 19.06 -5.98 0.28
CA MET A 41 17.61 -5.76 0.24
C MET A 41 16.95 -6.59 -0.87
N ASP A 42 15.92 -7.36 -0.51
CA ASP A 42 15.13 -8.12 -1.50
C ASP A 42 14.11 -7.20 -2.20
N VAL A 43 14.44 -6.82 -3.43
CA VAL A 43 13.53 -6.08 -4.33
C VAL A 43 12.80 -7.00 -5.32
N SER A 44 13.13 -8.28 -5.32
CA SER A 44 12.69 -9.25 -6.34
C SER A 44 11.30 -9.80 -6.09
N THR A 45 10.83 -9.75 -4.84
CA THR A 45 9.51 -10.23 -4.39
C THR A 45 8.39 -9.24 -4.67
N GLY A 46 8.72 -7.97 -4.95
CA GLY A 46 7.73 -6.92 -5.16
C GLY A 46 7.01 -6.51 -3.87
N ASP A 47 7.56 -6.84 -2.69
CA ASP A 47 7.07 -6.36 -1.40
C ASP A 47 7.93 -5.17 -0.92
N PRO A 48 7.49 -3.94 -1.20
CA PRO A 48 8.25 -2.74 -0.81
C PRO A 48 8.41 -2.62 0.71
N HIS A 49 7.48 -3.15 1.50
CA HIS A 49 7.56 -3.07 2.96
C HIS A 49 8.67 -3.98 3.50
N ARG A 50 8.86 -5.17 2.91
CA ARG A 50 10.01 -6.04 3.21
C ARG A 50 11.34 -5.41 2.81
N ALA A 51 11.34 -4.57 1.76
CA ALA A 51 12.49 -3.76 1.39
C ALA A 51 12.67 -2.50 2.26
N GLY A 52 11.96 -2.38 3.39
CA GLY A 52 12.13 -1.30 4.36
C GLY A 52 11.28 -0.06 4.09
N MET A 53 10.42 -0.05 3.06
CA MET A 53 9.54 1.10 2.83
C MET A 53 8.49 1.22 3.94
N LYS A 54 8.50 2.37 4.61
CA LYS A 54 7.55 2.67 5.67
C LYS A 54 6.12 2.65 5.11
N PRO A 55 5.21 1.93 5.76
CA PRO A 55 3.82 1.88 5.33
C PRO A 55 3.13 3.23 5.44
N VAL A 56 2.26 3.52 4.47
CA VAL A 56 1.51 4.79 4.45
C VAL A 56 0.47 4.78 5.58
N SER A 57 0.63 5.69 6.54
CA SER A 57 -0.18 5.75 7.77
C SER A 57 -1.67 5.92 7.48
N PHE A 58 -2.02 6.86 6.61
CA PHE A 58 -3.42 7.13 6.24
C PHE A 58 -4.13 5.90 5.69
N VAL A 59 -3.49 5.17 4.76
CA VAL A 59 -4.08 3.97 4.15
C VAL A 59 -4.33 2.90 5.21
N ARG A 60 -3.35 2.68 6.11
CA ARG A 60 -3.50 1.73 7.21
C ARG A 60 -4.59 2.11 8.19
N GLN A 61 -4.71 3.39 8.53
CA GLN A 61 -5.76 3.90 9.42
C GLN A 61 -7.15 3.67 8.83
N VAL A 62 -7.33 3.97 7.55
CA VAL A 62 -8.61 3.72 6.84
C VAL A 62 -8.93 2.23 6.82
N LEU A 63 -7.96 1.38 6.45
CA LEU A 63 -8.16 -0.07 6.42
C LEU A 63 -8.48 -0.64 7.81
N ALA A 64 -7.78 -0.19 8.86
CA ALA A 64 -8.04 -0.61 10.23
C ALA A 64 -9.48 -0.28 10.66
N ALA A 65 -9.98 0.91 10.34
CA ALA A 65 -11.35 1.30 10.62
C ALA A 65 -12.39 0.53 9.79
N CYS A 66 -12.07 0.15 8.54
CA CYS A 66 -12.95 -0.71 7.75
C CYS A 66 -13.03 -2.14 8.33
N VAL A 67 -11.92 -2.68 8.84
CA VAL A 67 -11.87 -4.03 9.43
C VAL A 67 -12.45 -4.06 10.84
N TYR A 68 -12.29 -2.98 11.61
CA TYR A 68 -12.82 -2.83 12.96
C TYR A 68 -13.60 -1.51 13.12
N PRO A 69 -14.90 -1.50 12.73
CA PRO A 69 -15.69 -0.26 12.67
C PRO A 69 -15.89 0.47 14.01
N LYS A 70 -15.73 -0.22 15.15
CA LYS A 70 -15.78 0.44 16.48
C LYS A 70 -14.71 1.52 16.64
N LEU A 71 -13.63 1.49 15.85
CA LEU A 71 -12.60 2.52 15.82
C LEU A 71 -13.11 3.88 15.30
N LEU A 72 -14.28 3.91 14.66
CA LEU A 72 -14.89 5.15 14.15
C LEU A 72 -15.44 6.05 15.27
N ASP A 73 -15.77 5.48 16.43
CA ASP A 73 -16.27 6.24 17.58
C ASP A 73 -15.12 6.85 18.41
N GLU A 74 -13.89 6.36 18.18
CA GLU A 74 -12.71 6.79 18.90
C GLU A 74 -12.14 8.11 18.36
N LYS A 75 -11.77 9.00 19.29
CA LYS A 75 -11.10 10.28 18.96
C LYS A 75 -9.64 10.12 18.55
N SER A 76 -9.06 8.94 18.78
CA SER A 76 -7.66 8.61 18.44
C SER A 76 -7.41 8.49 16.95
N LEU A 77 -8.44 8.18 16.15
CA LEU A 77 -8.32 8.13 14.70
C LEU A 77 -8.43 9.54 14.09
N PRO A 78 -7.61 9.90 13.10
CA PRO A 78 -7.78 11.15 12.36
C PRO A 78 -9.17 11.27 11.70
N LEU A 79 -9.70 12.49 11.63
CA LEU A 79 -11.05 12.76 11.10
C LEU A 79 -11.20 12.34 9.62
N ASP A 80 -10.19 12.65 8.82
CA ASP A 80 -10.11 12.29 7.40
C ASP A 80 -10.10 10.77 7.20
N ALA A 81 -9.39 10.02 8.03
CA ALA A 81 -9.39 8.56 8.01
C ALA A 81 -10.78 7.99 8.34
N ARG A 82 -11.45 8.51 9.39
CA ARG A 82 -12.83 8.12 9.73
C ARG A 82 -13.83 8.41 8.60
N GLN A 83 -13.75 9.59 7.99
CA GLN A 83 -14.64 9.99 6.89
C GLN A 83 -14.45 9.07 5.67
N ARG A 84 -13.20 8.73 5.35
CA ARG A 84 -12.89 7.83 4.23
C ARG A 84 -13.38 6.42 4.51
N ALA A 85 -13.15 5.88 5.71
CA ALA A 85 -13.61 4.56 6.11
C ALA A 85 -15.16 4.45 6.08
N ASN A 86 -15.87 5.44 6.62
CA ASN A 86 -17.34 5.50 6.53
C ASN A 86 -17.84 5.50 5.08
N THR A 87 -17.17 6.26 4.19
CA THR A 87 -17.51 6.27 2.77
C THR A 87 -17.33 4.89 2.13
N LEU A 88 -16.22 4.20 2.42
CA LEU A 88 -15.94 2.87 1.90
C LEU A 88 -16.94 1.82 2.43
N LEU A 89 -17.21 1.83 3.73
CA LEU A 89 -18.19 0.94 4.36
C LEU A 89 -19.61 1.17 3.81
N GLY A 90 -19.99 2.42 3.54
CA GLY A 90 -21.26 2.76 2.90
C GLY A 90 -21.38 2.17 1.49
N ILE A 91 -20.31 2.23 0.69
CA ILE A 91 -20.28 1.64 -0.66
C ILE A 91 -20.35 0.11 -0.60
N CYS A 92 -19.57 -0.53 0.26
CA CYS A 92 -19.45 -1.98 0.32
C CYS A 92 -20.68 -2.67 0.94
N SER A 93 -21.45 -1.98 1.78
CA SER A 93 -22.63 -2.54 2.46
C SER A 93 -23.89 -2.63 1.58
N GLY A 94 -23.82 -2.25 0.30
CA GLY A 94 -24.99 -2.22 -0.59
C GLY A 94 -26.01 -1.13 -0.24
N SER A 95 -25.65 -0.23 0.68
CA SER A 95 -26.46 0.92 1.06
C SER A 95 -26.35 1.98 -0.03
N ASN A 96 -27.29 2.03 -0.96
CA ASN A 96 -27.39 3.02 -2.06
C ASN A 96 -27.60 4.47 -1.59
N SER A 97 -27.25 4.84 -0.36
CA SER A 97 -27.39 6.19 0.18
C SER A 97 -26.12 6.99 -0.10
N MET A 98 -25.84 7.19 -1.38
CA MET A 98 -24.85 8.13 -1.87
C MET A 98 -25.22 9.54 -1.42
N LYS A 99 -24.65 10.03 -0.32
CA LYS A 99 -24.50 11.47 -0.10
C LYS A 99 -23.11 11.86 -0.56
N LEU A 100 -22.96 11.98 -1.88
CA LEU A 100 -21.84 12.69 -2.50
C LEU A 100 -21.74 14.05 -1.81
N GLN A 101 -20.69 14.25 -1.02
CA GLN A 101 -20.24 15.60 -0.71
C GLN A 101 -19.87 16.23 -2.06
N PRO A 102 -20.51 17.33 -2.49
CA PRO A 102 -20.11 17.99 -3.72
C PRO A 102 -18.66 18.42 -3.56
N ARG A 103 -17.78 17.92 -4.44
CA ARG A 103 -16.46 18.52 -4.62
C ARG A 103 -16.72 20.00 -4.89
N ARG A 104 -16.30 20.89 -3.99
CA ARG A 104 -16.22 22.33 -4.31
C ARG A 104 -15.26 22.46 -5.49
N LEU A 105 -15.82 22.50 -6.69
CA LEU A 105 -15.14 23.09 -7.83
C LEU A 105 -14.96 24.56 -7.43
N HIS A 106 -13.73 24.95 -7.16
CA HIS A 106 -13.39 26.36 -7.04
C HIS A 106 -13.63 26.96 -8.42
N SER A 107 -14.80 27.59 -8.59
CA SER A 107 -15.12 28.45 -9.71
C SER A 107 -14.15 29.63 -9.68
N GLN A 108 -13.03 29.51 -10.39
CA GLN A 108 -12.30 30.70 -10.81
C GLN A 108 -13.10 31.33 -11.94
N ASP A 109 -13.87 32.34 -11.57
CA ASP A 109 -14.53 33.28 -12.46
C ASP A 109 -13.45 33.97 -13.33
N ARG A 110 -13.21 33.45 -14.53
CA ARG A 110 -12.47 34.16 -15.58
C ARG A 110 -13.50 34.78 -16.52
N THR A 111 -13.96 35.96 -16.15
CA THR A 111 -14.62 36.88 -17.07
C THR A 111 -13.60 37.26 -18.16
N ILE A 112 -13.71 36.63 -19.34
CA ILE A 112 -13.04 37.10 -20.54
C ILE A 112 -13.92 38.22 -21.09
N ARG A 113 -13.46 39.48 -20.95
CA ARG A 113 -14.02 40.61 -21.70
C ARG A 113 -13.60 40.43 -23.16
N CYS A 114 -14.59 40.38 -24.05
CA CYS A 114 -14.43 40.60 -25.48
C CYS A 114 -13.94 42.02 -25.77
#